data_AF-A0A7C0X0N3-F1
#
_entry.id   AF-A0A7C0X0N3-F1
#
_cell.length_a   1.000
_cell.length_b   1.000
_cell.length_c   1.000
_cell.angle_alpha   90.00
_cell.angle_beta   90.00
_cell.angle_gamma   90.00
#
_symmetry.space_group_name_H-M   'P 1'
#
loop_
_entity.id
_entity.type
_entity.pdbx_description
1 polymer ?
#
loop_
_entity_poly.entity_id
_entity_poly.type
_entity_poly.pdbx_seq_one_letter_code
_entity_poly.pdbx_strand_id
1 'polypeptide(L)'
;MMLKEGGEIIAHRVELADTFLKKVRGLMLRRLFADTALIFLFERPAVIRIHMLFVLFPIDLLFLDESMRILDLTTLKPFIGYKSSRVPVSFAV
;
A
#
# COMPACT_ATOMS: atom_id res chain seq x y z
N MET A 1 -12.01 -2.69 -8.49
CA MET A 1 -12.51 -2.98 -7.13
C MET A 1 -11.64 -4.04 -6.49
N MET A 2 -11.53 -3.99 -5.17
CA MET A 2 -10.83 -4.95 -4.33
C MET A 2 -11.86 -5.54 -3.36
N LEU A 3 -11.86 -6.87 -3.25
CA LEU A 3 -12.86 -7.63 -2.51
C LEU A 3 -12.17 -8.46 -1.43
N LYS A 4 -12.81 -8.59 -0.28
CA LYS A 4 -12.43 -9.55 0.75
C LYS A 4 -13.13 -10.89 0.49
N GLU A 5 -12.56 -11.97 1.03
CA GLU A 5 -13.19 -13.29 1.04
C GLU A 5 -14.59 -13.18 1.68
N GLY A 6 -15.63 -13.61 0.96
CA GLY A 6 -17.04 -13.39 1.32
C GLY A 6 -17.75 -12.30 0.50
N GLY A 7 -17.05 -11.57 -0.37
CA GLY A 7 -17.66 -10.62 -1.32
C GLY A 7 -17.83 -9.19 -0.80
N GLU A 8 -17.32 -8.90 0.40
CA GLU A 8 -17.29 -7.55 0.97
C GLU A 8 -16.34 -6.66 0.16
N ILE A 9 -16.80 -5.47 -0.25
CA ILE A 9 -15.99 -4.51 -1.00
C ILE A 9 -15.11 -3.74 -0.01
N ILE A 10 -13.80 -3.84 -0.19
CA ILE A 10 -12.81 -3.12 0.61
C ILE A 10 -12.24 -1.89 -0.10
N ALA A 11 -12.30 -1.86 -1.43
CA ALA A 11 -12.08 -0.63 -2.19
C ALA A 11 -12.84 -0.67 -3.53
N HIS A 12 -13.55 0.39 -3.86
CA HIS A 12 -14.24 0.52 -5.15
C HIS A 12 -13.25 0.77 -6.28
N ARG A 13 -12.24 1.61 -6.03
CA ARG A 13 -11.20 1.98 -7.00
C ARG A 13 -9.85 1.40 -6.59
N VAL A 14 -9.06 1.01 -7.58
CA VAL A 14 -7.70 0.53 -7.38
C VAL A 14 -6.80 1.35 -8.29
N GLU A 15 -5.82 2.02 -7.72
CA GLU A 15 -4.78 2.73 -8.44
C GLU A 15 -3.49 1.90 -8.41
N LEU A 16 -2.76 1.88 -9.52
CA LEU A 16 -1.48 1.19 -9.63
C LEU A 16 -0.33 2.20 -9.61
N ALA A 17 0.54 2.09 -8.62
CA ALA A 17 1.85 2.74 -8.61
C ALA A 17 2.84 1.87 -9.38
N ASP A 18 2.75 1.92 -10.72
CA ASP A 18 3.58 1.19 -11.67
C ASP A 18 4.96 1.87 -11.90
N THR A 19 4.94 3.19 -11.96
CA THR A 19 6.07 4.05 -12.30
C THR A 19 6.80 4.55 -11.06
N PHE A 20 8.11 4.77 -11.18
CA PHE A 20 8.95 5.26 -10.08
C PHE A 20 8.40 6.55 -9.45
N LEU A 21 7.94 7.50 -10.27
CA LEU A 21 7.38 8.76 -9.78
C LEU A 21 6.09 8.56 -8.98
N LYS A 22 5.21 7.63 -9.41
CA LYS A 22 4.00 7.28 -8.65
C LYS A 22 4.33 6.56 -7.35
N LYS A 23 5.35 5.69 -7.35
CA LYS A 23 5.83 4.98 -6.15
C LYS A 23 6.41 5.93 -5.11
N VAL A 24 7.28 6.86 -5.53
CA VAL A 24 7.84 7.87 -4.64
C VAL A 24 6.76 8.80 -4.12
N ARG A 25 5.84 9.27 -4.98
CA ARG A 25 4.77 10.17 -4.54
C ARG A 25 3.78 9.49 -3.60
N GLY A 26 3.41 8.24 -3.87
CA GLY A 26 2.41 7.49 -3.11
C GLY A 26 1.14 8.30 -2.85
N LEU A 27 0.77 8.39 -1.57
CA LEU A 27 -0.39 9.14 -1.07
C LEU A 27 -0.05 10.55 -0.56
N MET A 28 1.18 11.02 -0.77
CA MET A 28 1.61 12.35 -0.29
C MET A 28 0.73 13.46 -0.87
N LEU A 29 0.37 14.41 0.00
CA LEU A 29 -0.41 15.61 -0.33
C LEU A 29 -1.82 15.34 -0.85
N ARG A 30 -2.31 14.09 -0.76
CA ARG A 30 -3.72 13.79 -1.02
C ARG A 30 -4.56 14.20 0.19
N ARG A 31 -5.67 14.89 -0.09
CA ARG A 31 -6.64 15.31 0.94
C ARG A 31 -7.68 14.25 1.24
N LEU A 32 -8.00 13.38 0.27
CA LEU A 32 -8.99 12.32 0.40
C LEU A 32 -8.46 11.07 -0.31
N PHE A 33 -8.61 9.94 0.37
CA PHE A 33 -8.31 8.60 -0.13
C PHE A 33 -9.33 7.61 0.46
N ALA A 34 -10.60 7.93 0.25
CA ALA A 34 -11.70 7.04 0.61
C ALA A 34 -11.99 6.10 -0.57
N ASP A 35 -12.41 4.87 -0.26
CA ASP A 35 -12.87 3.86 -1.22
C ASP A 35 -11.88 3.51 -2.34
N THR A 36 -10.60 3.78 -2.11
CA THR A 36 -9.53 3.59 -3.09
C THR A 36 -8.38 2.82 -2.44
N ALA A 37 -7.82 1.84 -3.15
CA ALA A 37 -6.59 1.15 -2.78
C ALA A 37 -5.45 1.56 -3.73
N LEU A 38 -4.22 1.65 -3.23
CA LEU A 38 -3.05 1.99 -4.04
C LEU A 38 -2.08 0.81 -3.99
N ILE A 39 -1.95 0.10 -5.11
CA ILE A 39 -1.07 -1.05 -5.18
C ILE A 39 0.28 -0.63 -5.76
N PHE A 40 1.34 -0.84 -5.00
CA PHE A 40 2.72 -0.70 -5.42
C PHE A 40 3.19 -2.02 -6.04
N LEU A 41 3.52 -1.97 -7.34
CA LEU A 41 3.98 -3.12 -8.11
C LEU A 41 5.51 -3.11 -8.19
N PHE A 42 6.18 -4.15 -7.71
CA PHE A 42 7.63 -4.27 -7.81
C PHE A 42 8.00 -5.33 -8.85
N GLU A 43 8.92 -5.01 -9.76
CA GLU A 43 9.34 -5.94 -10.83
C GLU A 43 10.05 -7.19 -10.28
N ARG A 44 10.65 -7.07 -9.10
CA ARG A 44 11.33 -8.15 -8.39
C ARG A 44 11.01 -8.05 -6.90
N PRO A 45 10.89 -9.18 -6.19
CA PRO A 45 10.73 -9.17 -4.75
C PRO A 45 11.86 -8.40 -4.07
N ALA A 46 11.51 -7.41 -3.26
CA ALA A 46 12.48 -6.56 -2.60
C ALA A 46 12.03 -6.17 -1.19
N VAL A 47 12.98 -5.78 -0.35
CA VAL A 47 12.66 -5.20 0.97
C VAL A 47 12.21 -3.77 0.75
N ILE A 48 10.94 -3.49 1.07
CA ILE A 48 10.30 -2.19 0.81
C ILE A 48 10.19 -1.39 2.10
N ARG A 49 10.48 -0.09 2.00
CA ARG A 49 10.33 0.88 3.09
C ARG A 49 9.26 1.89 2.71
N ILE A 50 8.26 2.03 3.56
CA ILE A 50 7.18 2.99 3.40
C ILE A 50 7.26 4.02 4.52
N HIS A 51 7.14 5.28 4.14
CA HIS A 51 7.08 6.43 5.05
C HIS A 51 5.74 7.14 4.90
N MET A 52 5.27 7.74 5.98
CA MET A 52 4.03 8.54 6.02
C MET A 52 4.27 10.04 5.91
N LEU A 53 5.49 10.47 5.57
CA LEU A 53 5.79 11.88 5.36
C LEU A 53 4.81 12.49 4.34
N PHE A 54 4.17 13.61 4.68
CA PHE A 54 3.13 14.29 3.88
C PHE A 54 1.85 13.48 3.59
N VAL A 55 1.61 12.36 4.27
CA VAL A 55 0.32 11.66 4.26
C VAL A 55 -0.53 12.17 5.42
N LEU A 56 -1.71 12.72 5.11
CA LEU A 56 -2.55 13.47 6.04
C LEU A 56 -3.58 12.61 6.81
N PHE A 57 -3.63 11.30 6.54
CA PHE A 57 -4.62 10.36 7.09
C PHE A 57 -3.96 9.01 7.40
N PRO A 58 -4.51 8.22 8.34
CA PRO A 58 -4.01 6.88 8.61
C PRO A 58 -4.28 5.96 7.43
N ILE A 59 -3.39 5.00 7.19
CA ILE A 59 -3.57 4.00 6.14
C ILE A 59 -3.29 2.62 6.71
N ASP A 60 -4.02 1.62 6.22
CA ASP A 60 -3.65 0.24 6.39
C ASP A 60 -2.70 -0.15 5.27
N LEU A 61 -1.57 -0.76 5.66
CA LEU A 61 -0.53 -1.22 4.77
C LEU A 61 -0.47 -2.74 4.81
N LEU A 62 -0.62 -3.36 3.64
CA LEU A 62 -0.44 -4.79 3.44
C LEU A 62 0.81 -5.06 2.63
N PHE A 63 1.64 -5.99 3.09
CA PHE A 63 2.73 -6.55 2.30
C PHE A 63 2.33 -7.91 1.76
N LEU A 64 2.52 -8.14 0.46
CA LEU A 64 2.13 -9.37 -0.22
C LEU A 64 3.30 -10.01 -0.96
N ASP A 65 3.29 -11.34 -1.06
CA ASP A 65 4.18 -12.12 -1.93
C ASP A 65 3.64 -12.24 -3.38
N GLU A 66 4.39 -12.92 -4.26
CA GLU A 66 3.99 -13.17 -5.66
C GLU A 66 2.71 -13.99 -5.79
N SER A 67 2.37 -14.78 -4.77
CA SER A 67 1.15 -15.59 -4.70
C SER A 67 -0.01 -14.84 -4.03
N MET A 68 0.09 -13.52 -3.86
CA MET A 68 -0.90 -12.64 -3.23
C MET A 68 -1.21 -13.00 -1.77
N ARG A 69 -0.26 -13.65 -1.06
CA ARG A 69 -0.41 -13.97 0.36
C ARG A 69 0.03 -12.80 1.21
N ILE A 70 -0.74 -12.52 2.27
CA ILE A 70 -0.41 -11.48 3.25
C ILE A 70 0.77 -11.92 4.10
N LEU A 71 1.89 -11.20 3.97
CA LEU A 71 3.11 -11.40 4.73
C LEU A 71 3.13 -10.55 6.01
N ASP A 72 2.53 -9.35 5.97
CA ASP A 72 2.41 -8.45 7.12
C ASP A 72 1.25 -7.47 6.87
N LEU A 73 0.62 -7.01 7.95
CA LEU A 73 -0.46 -6.03 7.96
C LEU A 73 -0.23 -5.06 9.10
N THR A 74 -0.26 -3.77 8.81
CA THR A 74 -0.07 -2.74 9.84
C THR A 74 -0.78 -1.45 9.50
N THR A 75 -1.33 -0.77 10.50
CA THR A 75 -1.89 0.57 10.33
C THR A 75 -0.82 1.62 10.63
N LEU A 76 -0.57 2.50 9.66
CA LEU A 76 0.38 3.59 9.78
C LEU A 76 -0.31 4.90 10.12
N LYS A 77 0.26 5.62 11.09
CA LYS A 77 -0.24 6.94 11.50
C LYS A 77 0.23 8.04 10.54
N PRO A 78 -0.59 9.09 10.32
CA PRO A 78 -0.22 10.25 9.51
C PRO A 78 1.12 10.85 9.97
N PHE A 79 1.93 11.32 9.01
CA PHE A 79 3.24 11.98 9.19
C PHE A 79 4.36 11.15 9.85
N ILE A 80 4.07 10.37 10.89
CA ILE A 80 5.06 9.70 11.74
C ILE A 80 5.22 8.20 11.44
N GLY A 81 4.26 7.61 10.72
CA GLY A 81 4.30 6.19 10.40
C GLY A 81 5.48 5.84 9.49
N TYR A 82 6.16 4.76 9.82
CA TYR A 82 7.21 4.17 9.00
C TYR A 82 7.18 2.66 9.17
N LYS A 83 7.35 1.94 8.07
CA LYS A 83 7.44 0.48 8.10
C LYS A 83 8.38 -0.01 7.01
N SER A 84 9.21 -0.97 7.38
CA SER A 84 9.96 -1.79 6.44
C SER A 84 9.35 -3.18 6.40
N SER A 85 9.24 -3.77 5.21
CA SER A 85 9.00 -5.21 5.11
C SER A 85 10.17 -5.96 5.73
N ARG A 86 9.88 -7.09 6.40
CA ARG A 86 10.91 -7.95 7.02
C ARG A 86 11.55 -8.90 6.01
N VAL A 87 10.77 -9.26 5.00
CA VAL A 87 11.14 -10.15 3.90
C VAL A 87 10.96 -9.42 2.58
N PRO A 88 11.57 -9.90 1.48
CA PRO A 88 11.25 -9.42 0.14
C PRO A 88 9.76 -9.58 -0.16
N VAL A 89 9.14 -8.52 -0.67
CA VAL A 89 7.72 -8.47 -1.03
C VAL A 89 7.58 -8.09 -2.49
N SER A 90 6.52 -8.56 -3.13
CA SER A 90 6.25 -8.30 -4.56
C SER A 90 5.18 -7.22 -4.74
N PHE A 91 4.31 -7.07 -3.74
CA PHE A 91 3.30 -6.01 -3.72
C PHE A 91 3.22 -5.35 -2.33
N ALA A 92 2.88 -4.07 -2.34
CA ALA A 92 2.40 -3.36 -1.16
C ALA A 92 1.06 -2.70 -1.51
N VAL A 93 0.08 -2.78 -0.62
CA VAL A 93 -1.26 -2.20 -0.79
C VAL A 93 -1.55 -1.23 0.33
#